data_AF-A0A3D8LBA2-F1
#
_entry.id   AF-A0A3D8LBA2-F1
#
_cell.length_a   1.000
_cell.length_b   1.000
_cell.length_c   1.000
_cell.angle_alpha   90.00
_cell.angle_beta   90.00
_cell.angle_gamma   90.00
#
_symmetry.space_group_name_H-M   'P 1'
#
loop_
_entity.id
_entity.type
_entity.pdbx_description
1 polymer ?
#
loop_
_entity_poly.entity_id
_entity_poly.type
_entity_poly.pdbx_seq_one_letter_code
_entity_poly.pdbx_strand_id
1 'polypeptide(L)'
;MMNYIYPALLTFLVLQCQKEPGNQPNQHTAAYAVSDGVQFGQEFTVERLEHVIVYGGETPRRLHVSARQLADSRCPADVMCVQYGKATVVLSASNSQGENDSIELCLGDCGEGANRSAHIVQATVGESIYSFTLREVQPFPGLEKEGEVQKARLVVEKVKPAAK
;
A
#
# COMPACT_ATOMS: atom_id res chain seq x y z
N MET A 1 73.96 3.94 -0.44
CA MET A 1 73.27 4.49 0.75
C MET A 1 71.84 4.79 0.31
N MET A 2 70.86 3.96 0.72
CA MET A 2 69.97 4.25 1.87
C MET A 2 68.88 5.25 1.42
N ASN A 3 67.57 5.02 1.44
CA ASN A 3 66.71 3.97 2.00
C ASN A 3 65.32 4.06 1.33
N TYR A 4 64.65 2.91 1.20
CA TYR A 4 63.21 2.75 0.96
C TYR A 4 62.44 3.03 2.25
N ILE A 5 61.53 4.01 2.31
CA ILE A 5 60.48 4.05 3.35
C ILE A 5 59.22 4.72 2.77
N TYR A 6 58.07 4.10 3.04
CA TYR A 6 56.67 4.46 2.77
C TYR A 6 56.00 3.86 1.52
N PRO A 7 55.45 2.66 1.69
CA PRO A 7 54.03 2.46 1.40
C PRO A 7 53.34 1.90 2.66
N ALA A 8 52.82 2.79 3.51
CA ALA A 8 52.07 2.40 4.71
C ALA A 8 50.88 3.33 4.94
N LEU A 9 50.20 3.72 3.85
CA LEU A 9 49.04 4.60 3.90
C LEU A 9 47.89 4.12 3.01
N LEU A 10 47.69 2.80 2.93
CA LEU A 10 46.63 2.19 2.12
C LEU A 10 45.88 1.04 2.81
N THR A 11 46.00 0.89 4.13
CA THR A 11 45.31 -0.16 4.91
C THR A 11 44.79 0.38 6.25
N PHE A 12 44.02 1.47 6.23
CA PHE A 12 43.35 1.97 7.44
C PHE A 12 41.92 2.49 7.18
N LEU A 13 41.21 1.90 6.21
CA LEU A 13 39.81 2.21 5.89
C LEU A 13 38.88 0.97 5.93
N VAL A 14 39.21 -0.05 6.72
CA VAL A 14 38.37 -1.28 6.84
C VAL A 14 38.08 -1.68 8.29
N LEU A 15 38.15 -0.75 9.26
CA LEU A 15 38.01 -1.09 10.69
C LEU A 15 37.03 -0.22 11.49
N GLN A 16 36.08 0.45 10.84
CA GLN A 16 34.94 1.12 11.51
C GLN A 16 33.67 0.24 11.51
N CYS A 17 33.83 -1.09 11.59
CA CYS A 17 32.73 -1.99 11.98
C CYS A 17 32.90 -2.35 13.47
N GLN A 18 32.74 -1.38 14.36
CA GLN A 18 32.59 -1.64 15.79
C GLN A 18 31.12 -1.87 16.10
N LYS A 19 30.85 -3.11 16.52
CA LYS A 19 29.58 -3.64 17.00
C LYS A 19 29.46 -3.29 18.48
N GLU A 20 28.54 -2.38 18.83
CA GLU A 20 28.17 -2.09 20.22
C GLU A 20 26.98 -2.96 20.66
N PRO A 21 27.04 -3.64 21.82
CA PRO A 21 25.88 -4.26 22.43
C PRO A 21 25.29 -3.36 23.52
N GLY A 22 23.99 -3.06 23.40
CA GLY A 22 23.11 -2.77 24.54
C GLY A 22 22.66 -1.33 24.70
N ASN A 23 21.41 -1.06 24.30
CA ASN A 23 20.34 -0.66 25.23
C ASN A 23 18.99 -0.60 24.47
N GLN A 24 18.01 -1.37 24.92
CA GLN A 24 16.61 -1.17 24.50
C GLN A 24 16.07 0.09 25.18
N PRO A 25 15.29 0.89 24.44
CA PRO A 25 14.02 1.33 25.02
C PRO A 25 12.86 1.18 24.04
N ASN A 26 11.76 0.72 24.64
CA ASN A 26 10.37 0.93 24.25
C ASN A 26 9.85 0.34 22.93
N GLN A 27 9.02 -0.67 23.14
CA GLN A 27 7.93 -1.12 22.28
C GLN A 27 7.08 0.09 21.85
N HIS A 28 7.34 0.60 20.65
CA HIS A 28 6.29 1.12 19.80
C HIS A 28 5.97 0.05 18.77
N THR A 29 4.78 -0.52 18.90
CA THR A 29 4.13 -1.44 17.97
C THR A 29 3.88 -0.71 16.65
N ALA A 30 4.93 -0.53 15.85
CA ALA A 30 4.81 -0.25 14.43
C ALA A 30 4.68 -1.62 13.74
N ALA A 31 3.45 -2.03 13.46
CA ALA A 31 3.15 -3.24 12.72
C ALA A 31 3.57 -3.07 11.24
N TYR A 32 4.85 -3.25 10.96
CA TYR A 32 5.41 -3.26 9.61
C TYR A 32 6.36 -4.44 9.46
N ALA A 33 5.80 -5.57 9.01
CA ALA A 33 6.44 -6.61 8.22
C ALA A 33 5.42 -7.74 7.98
N VAL A 34 4.46 -7.53 7.09
CA VAL A 34 3.66 -8.65 6.57
C VAL A 34 4.51 -9.34 5.49
N SER A 35 5.44 -10.21 5.90
CA SER A 35 6.25 -11.00 4.96
C SER A 35 5.47 -12.11 4.25
N ASP A 36 4.22 -12.35 4.66
CA ASP A 36 3.44 -13.53 4.25
C ASP A 36 2.22 -13.21 3.36
N GLY A 37 2.03 -11.93 3.02
CA GLY A 37 0.83 -11.47 2.30
C GLY A 37 -0.43 -11.45 3.17
N VAL A 38 -1.58 -11.21 2.54
CA VAL A 38 -2.91 -11.12 3.18
C VAL A 38 -3.87 -12.08 2.50
N GLN A 39 -4.79 -12.71 3.21
CA GLN A 39 -5.76 -13.61 2.59
C GLN A 39 -6.84 -12.84 1.80
N PHE A 40 -7.36 -13.42 0.71
CA PHE A 40 -8.56 -12.88 0.06
C PHE A 40 -9.71 -12.73 1.07
N GLY A 41 -10.42 -11.61 1.01
CA GLY A 41 -11.50 -11.25 1.93
C GLY A 41 -11.03 -10.58 3.24
N GLN A 42 -9.73 -10.55 3.52
CA GLN A 42 -9.18 -9.85 4.68
C GLN A 42 -8.87 -8.38 4.34
N GLU A 43 -9.13 -7.49 5.29
CA GLU A 43 -8.76 -6.07 5.19
C GLU A 43 -7.24 -5.89 5.28
N PHE A 44 -6.70 -5.02 4.44
CA PHE A 44 -5.31 -4.58 4.48
C PHE A 44 -5.17 -3.11 4.13
N THR A 45 -4.00 -2.55 4.42
CA THR A 45 -3.65 -1.18 4.09
C THR A 45 -2.53 -1.15 3.07
N VAL A 46 -2.54 -0.17 2.17
CA VAL A 46 -1.48 0.06 1.19
C VAL A 46 -1.16 1.55 1.08
N GLU A 47 0.13 1.88 1.16
CA GLU A 47 0.66 3.22 0.90
C GLU A 47 0.93 3.43 -0.60
N ARG A 48 1.13 4.69 -1.02
CA ARG A 48 1.44 5.00 -2.42
C ARG A 48 2.75 4.32 -2.85
N LEU A 49 2.72 3.61 -3.97
CA LEU A 49 3.79 2.78 -4.54
C LEU A 49 4.16 1.53 -3.71
N GLU A 50 3.47 1.27 -2.60
CA GLU A 50 3.61 0.02 -1.87
C GLU A 50 2.91 -1.12 -2.62
N HIS A 51 3.39 -2.34 -2.40
CA HIS A 51 2.82 -3.57 -2.95
C HIS A 51 2.43 -4.53 -1.82
N VAL A 52 1.29 -5.17 -1.96
CA VAL A 52 0.78 -6.21 -1.04
C VAL A 52 0.45 -7.45 -1.85
N ILE A 53 0.85 -8.62 -1.35
CA ILE A 53 0.48 -9.90 -1.93
C ILE A 53 -0.82 -10.37 -1.28
N VAL A 54 -1.90 -10.48 -2.05
CA VAL A 54 -3.15 -11.10 -1.61
C VAL A 54 -3.16 -12.56 -2.07
N TYR A 55 -3.50 -13.51 -1.19
CA TYR A 55 -3.42 -14.94 -1.48
C TYR A 55 -4.62 -15.76 -0.99
N GLY A 56 -4.73 -16.98 -1.50
CA GLY A 56 -5.73 -17.96 -1.08
C GLY A 56 -6.60 -18.49 -2.22
N GLY A 57 -7.45 -19.47 -1.90
CA GLY A 57 -8.36 -20.10 -2.86
C GLY A 57 -7.68 -20.90 -3.97
N GLU A 58 -8.38 -21.05 -5.09
CA GLU A 58 -7.91 -21.77 -6.29
C GLU A 58 -7.01 -20.92 -7.18
N THR A 59 -6.33 -21.53 -8.14
CA THR A 59 -5.39 -20.86 -9.07
C THR A 59 -6.05 -19.73 -9.88
N PRO A 60 -5.39 -18.58 -10.08
CA PRO A 60 -4.12 -18.17 -9.48
C PRO A 60 -4.27 -17.86 -7.99
N ARG A 61 -3.34 -18.38 -7.18
CA ARG A 61 -3.39 -18.33 -5.71
C ARG A 61 -2.84 -17.04 -5.10
N ARG A 62 -2.23 -16.19 -5.91
CA ARG A 62 -1.56 -14.95 -5.51
C ARG A 62 -1.93 -13.84 -6.48
N LEU A 63 -2.15 -12.66 -5.93
CA LEU A 63 -2.40 -11.41 -6.62
C LEU A 63 -1.50 -10.34 -5.98
N HIS A 64 -0.64 -9.72 -6.77
CA HIS A 64 0.11 -8.54 -6.35
C HIS A 64 -0.77 -7.33 -6.56
N VAL A 65 -0.97 -6.52 -5.53
CA VAL A 65 -1.78 -5.29 -5.59
C VAL A 65 -0.90 -4.12 -5.16
N SER A 66 -0.90 -3.04 -5.92
CA SER A 66 -0.15 -1.82 -5.62
C SER A 66 -1.01 -0.59 -5.80
N ALA A 67 -0.82 0.42 -4.93
CA ALA A 67 -1.49 1.71 -5.07
C ALA A 67 -0.63 2.66 -5.88
N ARG A 68 -1.01 2.91 -7.14
CA ARG A 68 -0.30 3.86 -8.02
C ARG A 68 -0.56 5.30 -7.63
N GLN A 69 -1.80 5.60 -7.28
CA GLN A 69 -2.23 6.93 -6.89
C GLN A 69 -3.17 6.88 -5.70
N LEU A 70 -2.94 7.78 -4.76
CA LEU A 70 -3.85 8.15 -3.68
C LEU A 70 -4.02 9.66 -3.76
N ALA A 71 -5.26 10.12 -3.84
CA ALA A 71 -5.62 11.53 -3.80
C ALA A 71 -6.86 11.70 -2.94
N ASP A 72 -6.86 12.67 -2.05
CA ASP A 72 -7.98 12.94 -1.16
C ASP A 72 -8.26 14.43 -1.10
N SER A 73 -9.42 14.80 -1.63
CA SER A 73 -9.92 16.17 -1.63
C SER A 73 -11.23 16.27 -0.85
N ARG A 74 -11.53 15.30 0.02
CA ARG A 74 -12.72 15.35 0.88
C ARG A 74 -12.67 16.60 1.75
N CYS A 75 -13.84 17.13 2.06
CA CYS A 75 -13.96 18.28 2.95
C CYS A 75 -13.24 18.00 4.28
N PRO A 76 -12.31 18.87 4.72
CA PRO A 76 -11.59 18.66 5.96
C PRO A 76 -12.52 18.51 7.17
N ALA A 77 -12.11 17.70 8.14
CA ALA A 77 -12.96 17.34 9.29
C ALA A 77 -13.37 18.54 10.16
N ASP A 78 -12.61 19.63 10.14
CA ASP A 78 -12.80 20.85 10.91
C ASP A 78 -13.42 21.99 10.09
N VAL A 79 -13.82 21.73 8.84
CA VAL A 79 -14.35 22.74 7.91
C VAL A 79 -15.77 22.39 7.46
N MET A 80 -16.59 23.41 7.28
CA MET A 80 -17.90 23.27 6.64
C MET A 80 -17.82 23.64 5.17
N CYS A 81 -17.76 22.63 4.31
CA CYS A 81 -17.68 22.82 2.87
C CYS A 81 -19.06 22.83 2.20
N VAL A 82 -19.18 23.62 1.14
CA VAL A 82 -20.34 23.58 0.23
C VAL A 82 -20.33 22.29 -0.61
N GLN A 83 -19.13 21.80 -0.95
CA GLN A 83 -18.91 20.53 -1.65
C GLN A 83 -18.11 19.58 -0.78
N TYR A 84 -18.56 18.31 -0.69
CA TYR A 84 -17.94 17.32 0.19
C TYR A 84 -16.65 16.71 -0.37
N GLY A 85 -16.38 16.87 -1.67
CA GLY A 85 -15.18 16.34 -2.31
C GLY A 85 -15.13 14.82 -2.35
N LYS A 86 -13.98 14.25 -2.74
CA LYS A 86 -13.80 12.81 -2.91
C LYS A 86 -12.39 12.34 -2.60
N ALA A 87 -12.25 11.05 -2.33
CA ALA A 87 -10.98 10.37 -2.29
C ALA A 87 -10.91 9.36 -3.44
N THR A 88 -9.84 9.39 -4.22
CA THR A 88 -9.61 8.51 -5.37
C THR A 88 -8.36 7.68 -5.15
N VAL A 89 -8.46 6.39 -5.44
CA VAL A 89 -7.36 5.43 -5.39
C VAL A 89 -7.27 4.70 -6.73
N VAL A 90 -6.10 4.73 -7.36
CA VAL A 90 -5.82 3.95 -8.58
C VAL A 90 -4.91 2.80 -8.24
N LEU A 91 -5.38 1.58 -8.45
CA LEU A 91 -4.63 0.36 -8.19
C LEU A 91 -4.09 -0.25 -9.48
N SER A 92 -2.92 -0.87 -9.37
CA SER A 92 -2.42 -1.87 -10.31
C SER A 92 -2.43 -3.23 -9.63
N ALA A 93 -2.89 -4.25 -10.35
CA ALA A 93 -2.96 -5.61 -9.87
C ALA A 93 -2.41 -6.59 -10.91
N SER A 94 -1.62 -7.58 -10.48
CA SER A 94 -1.04 -8.59 -11.37
C SER A 94 -1.01 -9.98 -10.74
N ASN A 95 -1.12 -11.00 -11.57
CA ASN A 95 -0.97 -12.40 -11.19
C ASN A 95 -0.17 -13.16 -12.26
N SER A 96 -0.06 -14.48 -12.14
CA SER A 96 0.68 -15.30 -13.11
C SER A 96 0.07 -15.35 -14.52
N GLN A 97 -1.14 -14.82 -14.71
CA GLN A 97 -1.89 -14.86 -15.97
C GLN A 97 -1.99 -13.48 -16.64
N GLY A 98 -1.68 -12.38 -15.95
CA GLY A 98 -1.72 -11.04 -16.53
C GLY A 98 -1.77 -9.92 -15.49
N GLU A 99 -2.01 -8.71 -15.96
CA GLU A 99 -2.05 -7.49 -15.16
C GLU A 99 -3.21 -6.56 -15.54
N ASN A 100 -3.57 -5.67 -14.63
CA ASN A 100 -4.52 -4.58 -14.83
C ASN A 100 -4.06 -3.36 -14.03
N ASP A 101 -3.85 -2.25 -14.71
CA ASP A 101 -3.11 -1.10 -14.20
C ASP A 101 -3.98 0.12 -13.87
N SER A 102 -5.29 0.01 -14.06
CA SER A 102 -6.23 1.14 -14.03
C SER A 102 -7.52 0.80 -13.28
N ILE A 103 -7.39 0.22 -12.08
CA ILE A 103 -8.54 -0.09 -11.22
C ILE A 103 -8.80 1.15 -10.34
N GLU A 104 -9.79 1.95 -10.71
CA GLU A 104 -10.13 3.19 -10.01
C GLU A 104 -11.23 2.99 -8.96
N LEU A 105 -10.94 3.36 -7.72
CA LEU A 105 -11.86 3.33 -6.59
C LEU A 105 -12.07 4.75 -6.07
N CYS A 106 -13.28 5.07 -5.59
CA CYS A 106 -13.62 6.42 -5.18
C CYS A 106 -14.57 6.45 -3.97
N LEU A 107 -14.27 7.27 -2.96
CA LEU A 107 -15.14 7.58 -1.81
C LEU A 107 -15.60 9.04 -1.85
N GLY A 108 -16.76 9.33 -1.24
CA GLY A 108 -17.35 10.67 -1.24
C GLY A 108 -18.13 10.97 -2.53
N ASP A 109 -17.99 12.21 -3.02
CA ASP A 109 -18.71 12.72 -4.19
C ASP A 109 -18.04 12.28 -5.51
N CYS A 110 -18.36 11.06 -5.91
CA CYS A 110 -17.74 10.35 -7.01
C CYS A 110 -18.58 10.37 -8.29
N GLY A 111 -19.35 11.44 -8.51
CA GLY A 111 -20.25 11.60 -9.65
C GLY A 111 -21.67 11.15 -9.34
N GLU A 112 -22.32 10.44 -10.27
CA GLU A 112 -23.76 10.14 -10.14
C GLU A 112 -24.06 9.24 -8.93
N GLY A 113 -24.85 9.79 -7.99
CA GLY A 113 -25.36 9.08 -6.83
C GLY A 113 -25.11 9.82 -5.51
N ALA A 114 -25.43 9.15 -4.41
CA ALA A 114 -25.10 9.64 -3.08
C ALA A 114 -23.61 9.47 -2.78
N ASN A 115 -23.11 10.26 -1.82
CA ASN A 115 -21.75 10.12 -1.31
C ASN A 115 -21.48 8.67 -0.85
N ARG A 116 -20.38 8.10 -1.34
CA ARG A 116 -20.03 6.70 -1.08
C ARG A 116 -19.11 6.57 0.13
N SER A 117 -19.52 5.79 1.13
CA SER A 117 -18.67 5.42 2.27
C SER A 117 -17.78 4.21 1.98
N ALA A 118 -18.12 3.43 0.95
CA ALA A 118 -17.31 2.36 0.39
C ALA A 118 -17.56 2.28 -1.11
N HIS A 119 -16.59 1.80 -1.87
CA HIS A 119 -16.74 1.57 -3.31
C HIS A 119 -16.19 0.22 -3.70
N ILE A 120 -16.95 -0.50 -4.53
CA ILE A 120 -16.63 -1.83 -5.00
C ILE A 120 -16.51 -1.79 -6.52
N VAL A 121 -15.39 -2.27 -7.04
CA VAL A 121 -15.15 -2.42 -8.47
C VAL A 121 -14.75 -3.86 -8.75
N GLN A 122 -15.40 -4.46 -9.74
CA GLN A 122 -14.95 -5.74 -10.28
C GLN A 122 -14.00 -5.49 -11.45
N ALA A 123 -12.84 -6.12 -11.41
CA ALA A 123 -11.84 -6.01 -12.46
C ALA A 123 -11.24 -7.37 -12.80
N THR A 124 -10.99 -7.57 -14.09
CA THR A 124 -10.29 -8.75 -14.61
C THR A 124 -8.79 -8.54 -14.50
N VAL A 125 -8.08 -9.54 -13.97
CA VAL A 125 -6.60 -9.60 -13.93
C VAL A 125 -6.18 -10.96 -14.48
N GLY A 126 -5.57 -10.97 -15.66
CA GLY A 126 -5.37 -12.21 -16.43
C GLY A 126 -6.73 -12.82 -16.80
N GLU A 127 -7.00 -14.04 -16.34
CA GLU A 127 -8.25 -14.77 -16.62
C GLU A 127 -9.23 -14.78 -15.43
N SER A 128 -8.88 -14.13 -14.32
CA SER A 128 -9.67 -14.13 -13.09
C SER A 128 -10.33 -12.77 -12.85
N ILE A 129 -11.57 -12.78 -12.36
CA ILE A 129 -12.29 -11.58 -11.93
C ILE A 129 -12.13 -11.44 -10.41
N TYR A 130 -11.77 -10.23 -9.97
CA TYR A 130 -11.63 -9.87 -8.57
C TYR A 130 -12.56 -8.71 -8.23
N SER A 131 -13.04 -8.69 -6.99
CA SER A 131 -13.78 -7.59 -6.39
C SER A 131 -12.84 -6.80 -5.49
N PHE A 132 -12.60 -5.54 -5.84
CA PHE A 132 -11.79 -4.60 -5.05
C PHE A 132 -12.73 -3.67 -4.30
N THR A 133 -12.61 -3.63 -2.98
CA THR A 133 -13.41 -2.75 -2.12
C THR A 133 -12.50 -1.73 -1.45
N LEU A 134 -12.75 -0.44 -1.69
CA LEU A 134 -12.17 0.65 -0.93
C LEU A 134 -13.07 0.97 0.26
N ARG A 135 -12.50 0.88 1.47
CA ARG A 135 -13.20 1.16 2.74
C ARG A 135 -12.87 2.55 3.27
N GLU A 136 -11.61 2.94 3.17
CA GLU A 136 -11.15 4.21 3.73
C GLU A 136 -9.87 4.69 3.06
N VAL A 137 -9.67 6.01 3.06
CA VAL A 137 -8.37 6.65 2.82
C VAL A 137 -8.01 7.41 4.08
N GLN A 138 -6.81 7.20 4.59
CA GLN A 138 -6.30 7.78 5.83
C GLN A 138 -4.93 8.43 5.62
N PRO A 139 -4.57 9.43 6.43
CA PRO A 139 -5.45 10.18 7.33
C PRO A 139 -6.55 10.93 6.56
N PHE A 140 -7.66 11.21 7.24
CA PHE A 140 -8.73 12.03 6.66
C PHE A 140 -8.28 13.50 6.59
N PRO A 141 -8.64 14.27 5.54
CA PRO A 141 -8.21 15.66 5.42
C PRO A 141 -8.50 16.50 6.67
N GLY A 142 -7.51 17.27 7.14
CA GLY A 142 -7.56 18.07 8.36
C GLY A 142 -7.21 17.30 9.64
N LEU A 143 -7.00 15.99 9.58
CA LEU A 143 -6.60 15.13 10.72
C LEU A 143 -5.18 14.58 10.59
N GLU A 144 -4.41 15.02 9.59
CA GLU A 144 -3.06 14.54 9.33
C GLU A 144 -2.08 14.99 10.42
N LYS A 145 -1.16 14.10 10.81
CA LYS A 145 -0.01 14.48 11.63
C LYS A 145 1.21 14.76 10.77
N GLU A 146 2.15 15.54 11.30
CA GLU A 146 3.41 15.81 10.63
C GLU A 146 4.14 14.49 10.31
N GLY A 147 4.51 14.30 9.04
CA GLY A 147 5.18 13.09 8.57
C GLY A 147 4.26 11.90 8.29
N GLU A 148 2.94 12.03 8.49
CA GLU A 148 1.99 10.96 8.16
C GLU A 148 1.75 10.86 6.64
N VAL A 149 1.72 9.63 6.14
CA VAL A 149 1.53 9.34 4.70
C VAL A 149 0.16 8.77 4.42
N GLN A 150 -0.37 9.05 3.23
CA GLN A 150 -1.66 8.55 2.81
C GLN A 150 -1.67 7.03 2.55
N LYS A 151 -2.76 6.41 2.97
CA LYS A 151 -3.00 4.97 3.00
C LYS A 151 -4.42 4.66 2.56
N ALA A 152 -4.59 3.62 1.75
CA ALA A 152 -5.92 3.07 1.44
C ALA A 152 -6.16 1.78 2.23
N ARG A 153 -7.32 1.68 2.89
CA ARG A 153 -7.81 0.42 3.47
C ARG A 153 -8.68 -0.31 2.45
N LEU A 154 -8.25 -1.51 2.07
CA LEU A 154 -8.80 -2.31 0.99
C LEU A 154 -9.24 -3.70 1.46
N VAL A 155 -10.21 -4.27 0.74
CA VAL A 155 -10.52 -5.71 0.74
C VAL A 155 -10.48 -6.18 -0.71
N VAL A 156 -9.87 -7.34 -0.96
CA VAL A 156 -9.90 -7.97 -2.28
C VAL A 156 -10.45 -9.37 -2.17
N GLU A 157 -11.43 -9.70 -3.01
CA GLU A 157 -12.04 -11.02 -3.08
C GLU A 157 -11.94 -11.57 -4.50
N LYS A 158 -11.83 -12.89 -4.63
CA LYS A 158 -11.95 -13.56 -5.92
C LYS A 158 -13.42 -13.81 -6.24
N VAL A 159 -13.89 -13.34 -7.39
CA VAL A 159 -15.27 -13.56 -7.83
C VAL A 159 -15.36 -14.95 -8.40
N LYS A 160 -16.26 -15.79 -7.85
CA LYS A 160 -16.50 -17.12 -8.40
C LYS A 160 -17.24 -16.99 -9.74
N PRO A 161 -16.85 -17.74 -10.78
CA PRO A 161 -17.66 -17.81 -11.99
C PRO A 161 -19.05 -18.36 -11.63
N ALA A 162 -20.10 -17.79 -12.23
CA ALA A 162 -21.44 -18.32 -12.06
C ALA A 162 -21.46 -19.79 -12.50
N ALA A 163 -21.94 -20.67 -11.62
CA ALA A 163 -22.16 -22.07 -11.98
C ALA A 163 -23.18 -22.11 -13.13
N LYS A 164 -22.78 -22.70 -14.26
CA LYS A 164 -23.67 -22.95 -15.39
C LYS A 164 -24.56 -24.16 -15.12
#